data_AF-A0A8X6JK12-F1
#
_entry.id   AF-A0A8X6JK12-F1
#
_cell.length_a   1.000
_cell.length_b   1.000
_cell.length_c   1.000
_cell.angle_alpha   90.00
_cell.angle_beta   90.00
_cell.angle_gamma   90.00
#
_symmetry.space_group_name_H-M   'P 1'
#
loop_
_entity.id
_entity.type
_entity.pdbx_description
1 polymer ?
#
loop_
_entity_poly.entity_id
_entity_poly.type
_entity_poly.pdbx_seq_one_letter_code
_entity_poly.pdbx_strand_id
1 'polypeptide(L)'
;MSAAEAADVLIKKGKRATAAYIQGVCTSQCNSDITNEVFDSILNPLVPINDWDSIDWCKWLLAGGRTPEDYTQTVQRYDNATTCGLVWTANFVAYRCRTCGISPCMSLCSECFQRGDHKGHDFNMFRSQAGGACDCGDKSVMKESGFCQRHGLQNQRNKPEAPPDLLCVAELLMPRLFLRLVQHLRENSEPDTHHTAMHFADGYLSLLQSHSEMGAAMRTVMTRALINPQIYYMLAVECESGNHLQYRRESLSQYLNARNSLESISEDISNRDDRTAWYAAEQLKNSSFLDELVFWTIKYEFPQKLVCLLLNMMPDLTYKESFTKIFVKHYGLISKMLSKSKDSETLSNRVVHVSVQLFSNEDLAYQMTKDYDLLQIMVDSLSCMMLSISQKSTLQFVDCGHHIMKEHCYWPLVSDLNNVLTHAAVAYEFLSDSNLLNQWFKFLSLFQGMNVNQRELKTHVEFESNTYYAAFSAELEASATPMWALISHLKSP
;
A
#
# COMPACT_ATOMS: atom_id res chain seq x y z
N MET A 1 16.27 30.15 30.10
CA MET A 1 15.53 30.08 28.84
C MET A 1 14.99 28.67 28.72
N SER A 2 13.68 28.51 28.61
CA SER A 2 13.07 27.18 28.40
C SER A 2 13.43 26.64 27.02
N ALA A 3 13.24 25.34 26.78
CA ALA A 3 13.45 24.74 25.46
C ALA A 3 12.55 25.39 24.39
N ALA A 4 11.29 25.68 24.73
CA ALA A 4 10.34 26.36 23.87
C ALA A 4 10.79 27.80 23.51
N GLU A 5 11.25 28.59 24.50
CA GLU A 5 11.80 29.93 24.23
C GLU A 5 13.04 29.87 23.33
N ALA A 6 13.90 28.87 23.53
CA ALA A 6 15.08 28.66 22.70
C ALA A 6 14.72 28.29 21.26
N ALA A 7 13.70 27.42 21.09
CA ALA A 7 13.17 27.03 19.79
C ALA A 7 12.58 28.24 19.03
N ASP A 8 11.78 29.07 19.71
CA ASP A 8 11.24 30.31 19.15
C ASP A 8 12.34 31.26 18.67
N VAL A 9 13.39 31.43 19.46
CA VAL A 9 14.55 32.26 19.10
C VAL A 9 15.26 31.68 17.87
N LEU A 10 15.41 30.36 17.78
CA LEU A 10 16.00 29.71 16.61
C LEU A 10 15.13 29.91 15.37
N ILE A 11 13.83 29.62 15.43
CA ILE A 11 12.89 29.78 14.31
C ILE A 11 12.96 31.23 13.77
N LYS A 12 13.02 32.23 14.66
CA LYS A 12 13.18 33.66 14.29
C LYS A 12 14.50 33.99 13.60
N LYS A 13 15.56 33.18 13.77
CA LYS A 13 16.84 33.33 13.03
C LYS A 13 16.74 32.83 11.59
N GLY A 14 15.65 32.16 11.22
CA GLY A 14 15.34 31.73 9.86
C GLY A 14 15.77 30.30 9.54
N LYS A 15 15.18 29.75 8.47
CA LYS A 15 15.24 28.33 8.09
C LYS A 15 16.63 27.75 8.05
N ARG A 16 17.55 28.44 7.38
CA ARG A 16 18.94 27.98 7.21
C ARG A 16 19.71 27.90 8.52
N ALA A 17 19.57 28.90 9.38
CA ALA A 17 20.27 28.95 10.67
C ALA A 17 19.75 27.89 11.63
N THR A 18 18.42 27.72 11.70
CA THR A 18 17.77 26.67 12.50
C THR A 18 18.18 25.28 12.03
N ALA A 19 18.13 25.03 10.72
CA ALA A 19 18.52 23.73 10.15
C ALA A 19 19.99 23.40 10.42
N ALA A 20 20.90 24.38 10.28
CA ALA A 20 22.32 24.19 10.59
C ALA A 20 22.55 23.88 12.09
N TYR A 21 21.81 24.54 12.98
CA TYR A 21 21.86 24.26 14.42
C TYR A 21 21.41 22.81 14.72
N ILE A 22 20.27 22.40 14.18
CA ILE A 22 19.72 21.05 14.38
C ILE A 22 20.67 20.00 13.82
N GLN A 23 21.25 20.22 12.64
CA GLN A 23 22.29 19.34 12.07
C GLN A 23 23.48 19.18 13.02
N GLY A 24 23.98 20.28 13.60
CA GLY A 24 25.10 20.23 14.55
C GLY A 24 24.77 19.45 15.83
N VAL A 25 23.56 19.63 16.36
CA VAL A 25 23.06 18.87 17.52
C VAL A 25 22.97 17.37 17.21
N CYS A 26 22.38 17.01 16.06
CA CYS A 26 22.21 15.62 15.64
C CYS A 26 23.55 14.93 15.38
N THR A 27 24.51 15.64 14.76
CA THR A 27 25.87 15.13 14.50
C THR A 27 26.61 14.84 15.81
N SER A 28 26.32 15.61 16.86
CA SER A 28 26.92 15.42 18.19
C SER A 28 26.22 14.34 19.02
N GLN A 29 25.19 13.67 18.48
CA GLN A 29 24.34 12.67 19.17
C GLN A 29 23.76 13.17 20.50
N CYS A 30 23.61 14.49 20.66
CA CYS A 30 22.92 15.06 21.81
C CYS A 30 21.44 15.13 21.50
N ASN A 31 20.61 14.40 22.25
CA ASN A 31 19.17 14.64 22.20
C ASN A 31 18.90 16.02 22.83
N SER A 32 18.24 16.90 22.08
CA SER A 32 17.95 18.26 22.55
C SER A 32 16.45 18.47 22.55
N ASP A 33 15.90 18.80 23.71
CA ASP A 33 14.52 19.23 23.86
C ASP A 33 14.17 20.37 22.88
N ILE A 34 15.16 21.21 22.54
CA ILE A 34 15.01 22.30 21.57
C ILE A 34 14.68 21.77 20.16
N THR A 35 15.31 20.68 19.72
CA THR A 35 15.03 20.07 18.41
C THR A 35 13.58 19.56 18.35
N ASN A 36 13.12 18.94 19.44
CA ASN A 36 11.75 18.45 19.54
C ASN A 36 10.74 19.61 19.51
N GLU A 37 10.98 20.70 20.25
CA GLU A 37 10.13 21.90 20.26
C GLU A 37 10.09 22.60 18.89
N VAL A 38 11.21 22.66 18.17
CA VAL A 38 11.22 23.19 16.79
C VAL A 38 10.36 22.32 15.89
N PHE A 39 10.52 21.00 15.92
CA PHE A 39 9.72 20.11 15.10
C PHE A 39 8.23 20.16 15.46
N ASP A 40 7.86 20.21 16.74
CA ASP A 40 6.46 20.34 17.18
C ASP A 40 5.84 21.66 16.74
N SER A 41 6.63 22.74 16.72
CA SER A 41 6.17 24.06 16.25
C SER A 41 5.92 24.08 14.74
N ILE A 42 6.82 23.49 13.95
CA ILE A 42 6.70 23.44 12.49
C ILE A 42 5.64 22.43 12.02
N LEU A 43 5.55 21.27 12.68
CA LEU A 43 4.59 20.21 12.37
C LEU A 43 3.35 20.28 13.26
N ASN A 44 2.97 21.49 13.66
CA ASN A 44 1.81 21.72 14.51
C ASN A 44 0.53 21.19 13.81
N PRO A 45 -0.20 20.24 14.41
CA PRO A 45 -1.38 19.67 13.77
C PRO A 45 -2.52 20.67 13.58
N LEU A 46 -2.56 21.75 14.36
CA LEU A 46 -3.56 22.82 14.23
C LEU A 46 -3.35 23.71 12.99
N VAL A 47 -2.17 23.61 12.35
CA VAL A 47 -1.89 24.27 11.07
C VAL A 47 -2.29 23.33 9.93
N PRO A 48 -3.04 23.79 8.91
CA PRO A 48 -3.44 22.96 7.78
C PRO A 48 -2.26 22.23 7.13
N ILE A 49 -2.44 20.96 6.75
CA ILE A 49 -1.35 20.14 6.17
C ILE A 49 -0.81 20.69 4.84
N ASN A 50 -1.61 21.49 4.13
CA ASN A 50 -1.23 22.15 2.89
C ASN A 50 -0.51 23.50 3.10
N ASP A 51 -0.21 23.88 4.34
CA ASP A 51 0.55 25.09 4.62
C ASP A 51 1.93 25.03 3.96
N TRP A 52 2.16 25.97 3.03
CA TRP A 52 3.36 25.99 2.23
C TRP A 52 4.60 26.29 3.07
N ASP A 53 4.50 27.14 4.09
CA ASP A 53 5.65 27.53 4.90
C ASP A 53 6.14 26.33 5.73
N SER A 54 5.23 25.58 6.35
CA SER A 54 5.53 24.34 7.06
C SER A 54 6.17 23.28 6.16
N ILE A 55 5.65 23.08 4.95
CA ILE A 55 6.25 22.16 3.95
C ILE A 55 7.67 22.62 3.58
N ASP A 56 7.87 23.91 3.33
CA ASP A 56 9.18 24.46 2.99
C ASP A 56 10.15 24.35 4.17
N TRP A 57 9.69 24.61 5.41
CA TRP A 57 10.48 24.38 6.62
C TRP A 57 10.97 22.94 6.73
N CYS A 58 10.13 21.94 6.44
CA CYS A 58 10.54 20.54 6.46
C CYS A 58 11.70 20.25 5.51
N LYS A 59 11.67 20.82 4.29
CA LYS A 59 12.76 20.71 3.31
C LYS A 59 14.06 21.32 3.84
N TRP A 60 13.99 22.51 4.43
CA TRP A 60 15.16 23.19 4.98
C TRP A 60 15.75 22.47 6.19
N LEU A 61 14.90 22.00 7.11
CA LEU A 61 15.33 21.23 8.27
C LEU A 61 16.07 19.98 7.84
N LEU A 62 15.51 19.22 6.90
CA LEU A 62 16.16 18.04 6.34
C LEU A 62 17.53 18.35 5.70
N ALA A 63 17.65 19.50 5.05
CA ALA A 63 18.89 19.92 4.38
C ALA A 63 20.04 20.29 5.34
N GLY A 64 19.76 20.47 6.64
CA GLY A 64 20.76 20.64 7.68
C GLY A 64 21.66 21.87 7.50
N GLY A 65 21.13 22.97 6.95
CA GLY A 65 21.87 24.22 6.69
C GLY A 65 22.39 24.41 5.26
N ARG A 66 22.27 23.37 4.43
CA ARG A 66 22.38 23.45 2.96
C ARG A 66 21.05 23.90 2.34
N THR A 67 21.04 24.18 1.04
CA THR A 67 19.78 24.29 0.31
C THR A 67 19.16 22.90 0.13
N PRO A 68 17.82 22.78 0.03
CA PRO A 68 17.15 21.51 -0.25
C PRO A 68 17.66 20.81 -1.52
N GLU A 69 17.97 21.58 -2.57
CA GLU A 69 18.49 21.07 -3.84
C GLU A 69 19.89 20.48 -3.68
N ASP A 70 20.80 21.18 -3.00
CA ASP A 70 22.16 20.70 -2.74
C ASP A 70 22.14 19.44 -1.86
N TYR A 71 21.23 19.38 -0.88
CA TYR A 71 21.03 18.21 -0.04
C TYR A 71 20.58 17.00 -0.86
N THR A 72 19.54 17.18 -1.69
CA THR A 72 19.00 16.14 -2.57
C THR A 72 20.09 15.57 -3.48
N GLN A 73 20.85 16.43 -4.15
CA GLN A 73 21.96 16.00 -5.01
C GLN A 73 23.06 15.29 -4.22
N THR A 74 23.32 15.71 -2.97
CA THR A 74 24.31 15.06 -2.11
C THR A 74 23.87 13.65 -1.75
N VAL A 75 22.61 13.45 -1.33
CA VAL A 75 22.07 12.12 -0.98
C VAL A 75 22.06 11.19 -2.18
N GLN A 76 21.65 11.68 -3.36
CA GLN A 76 21.59 10.90 -4.60
C GLN A 76 22.96 10.36 -5.06
N ARG A 77 24.09 10.97 -4.63
CA ARG A 77 25.43 10.43 -4.91
C ARG A 77 25.70 9.10 -4.21
N TYR A 78 24.97 8.82 -3.14
CA TYR A 78 25.05 7.58 -2.37
C TYR A 78 23.90 6.61 -2.71
N ASP A 79 23.08 6.92 -3.72
CA ASP A 79 22.00 6.03 -4.13
C ASP A 79 22.57 4.73 -4.70
N ASN A 80 22.42 3.63 -3.97
CA ASN A 80 22.85 2.28 -4.37
C ASN A 80 21.68 1.38 -4.78
N ALA A 81 20.55 1.98 -5.21
CA ALA A 81 19.39 1.23 -5.67
C ALA A 81 19.74 0.23 -6.77
N THR A 82 19.32 -1.01 -6.59
CA THR A 82 19.43 -2.10 -7.57
C THR A 82 18.21 -2.22 -8.44
N THR A 83 17.10 -1.61 -8.04
CA THR A 83 15.82 -1.63 -8.75
C THR A 83 15.42 -0.21 -9.13
N CYS A 84 14.65 -0.08 -10.22
CA CYS A 84 14.18 1.22 -10.68
C CYS A 84 13.15 1.84 -9.75
N GLY A 85 12.06 1.11 -9.47
CA GLY A 85 11.01 1.59 -8.58
C GLY A 85 10.23 2.81 -9.06
N LEU A 86 10.37 3.22 -10.33
CA LEU A 86 9.56 4.30 -10.89
C LEU A 86 8.10 3.87 -10.89
N VAL A 87 7.26 4.57 -10.13
CA VAL A 87 5.80 4.40 -10.14
C VAL A 87 5.18 5.43 -11.08
N TRP A 88 4.15 5.03 -11.80
CA TRP A 88 3.40 5.90 -12.69
C TRP A 88 1.89 5.76 -12.51
N THR A 89 1.19 6.75 -13.06
CA THR A 89 -0.28 6.87 -13.05
C THR A 89 -0.86 6.57 -14.44
N ALA A 90 -2.17 6.78 -14.60
CA ALA A 90 -2.87 6.58 -15.86
C ALA A 90 -2.22 7.36 -17.03
N ASN A 91 -2.33 6.80 -18.23
CA ASN A 91 -1.80 7.28 -19.50
C ASN A 91 -0.27 7.25 -19.66
N PHE A 92 0.46 6.65 -18.72
CA PHE A 92 1.91 6.45 -18.85
C PHE A 92 2.25 5.40 -19.91
N VAL A 93 3.33 5.63 -20.67
CA VAL A 93 3.82 4.69 -21.68
C VAL A 93 4.83 3.73 -21.06
N ALA A 94 4.49 2.45 -21.05
CA ALA A 94 5.33 1.38 -20.53
C ALA A 94 5.55 0.27 -21.57
N TYR A 95 6.52 -0.59 -21.30
CA TYR A 95 6.93 -1.69 -22.18
C TYR A 95 6.79 -3.01 -21.44
N ARG A 96 6.26 -4.02 -22.11
CA ARG A 96 6.23 -5.40 -21.61
C ARG A 96 7.04 -6.27 -22.55
N CYS A 97 8.16 -6.80 -22.05
CA CYS A 97 9.04 -7.70 -22.81
C CYS A 97 8.79 -9.15 -22.37
N ARG A 98 8.01 -9.90 -23.16
CA ARG A 98 7.62 -11.29 -22.86
C ARG A 98 8.82 -12.24 -22.83
N THR A 99 9.88 -11.91 -23.57
CA THR A 99 11.14 -12.69 -23.56
C THR A 99 11.91 -12.55 -22.24
N CYS A 100 11.90 -11.35 -21.65
CA CYS A 100 12.62 -11.04 -20.40
C CYS A 100 11.77 -11.29 -19.16
N GLY A 101 10.44 -11.18 -19.26
CA GLY A 101 9.53 -11.37 -18.14
C GLY A 101 9.55 -12.80 -17.63
N ILE A 102 9.51 -12.92 -16.30
CA ILE A 102 9.18 -14.16 -15.60
C ILE A 102 7.67 -14.14 -15.32
N SER A 103 7.17 -13.01 -14.80
CA SER A 103 5.74 -12.75 -14.61
C SER A 103 5.11 -12.09 -15.85
N PRO A 104 3.85 -12.44 -16.21
CA PRO A 104 3.12 -11.79 -17.29
C PRO A 104 2.78 -10.32 -17.01
N CYS A 105 2.82 -9.90 -15.74
CA CYS A 105 2.54 -8.53 -15.31
C CYS A 105 3.76 -7.60 -15.43
N MET A 106 4.94 -8.15 -15.71
CA MET A 106 6.19 -7.41 -15.74
C MET A 106 6.16 -6.23 -16.73
N SER A 107 6.57 -5.06 -16.25
CA SER A 107 6.53 -3.80 -16.97
C SER A 107 7.80 -2.95 -16.76
N LEU A 108 8.27 -2.31 -17.83
CA LEU A 108 9.44 -1.44 -17.84
C LEU A 108 9.04 -0.01 -18.23
N CYS A 109 9.64 0.97 -17.55
CA CYS A 109 9.57 2.36 -17.99
C CYS A 109 10.38 2.57 -19.28
N SER A 110 10.11 3.66 -20.00
CA SER A 110 10.80 3.94 -21.27
C SER A 110 12.32 4.05 -21.14
N GLU A 111 12.82 4.64 -20.05
CA GLU A 111 14.27 4.78 -19.85
C GLU A 111 14.93 3.40 -19.63
N CYS A 112 14.31 2.53 -18.82
CA CYS A 112 14.86 1.20 -18.57
C CYS A 112 14.81 0.32 -19.80
N PHE A 113 13.70 0.33 -20.56
CA PHE A 113 13.60 -0.43 -21.80
C PHE A 113 14.64 0.02 -22.84
N GLN A 114 14.85 1.34 -23.01
CA GLN A 114 15.82 1.83 -24.00
C GLN A 114 17.27 1.58 -23.62
N ARG A 115 17.58 1.47 -22.32
CA ARG A 115 18.94 1.26 -21.80
C ARG A 115 19.25 -0.20 -21.47
N GLY A 116 18.27 -1.10 -21.58
CA GLY A 116 18.44 -2.55 -21.52
C GLY A 116 18.66 -3.14 -22.91
N ASP A 117 19.10 -4.40 -22.97
CA ASP A 117 19.17 -5.13 -24.24
C ASP A 117 17.87 -5.91 -24.49
N HIS A 118 17.05 -5.37 -25.38
CA HIS A 118 15.79 -5.99 -25.83
C HIS A 118 15.78 -6.26 -27.33
N LYS A 119 16.96 -6.31 -27.98
CA LYS A 119 17.05 -6.48 -29.43
C LYS A 119 16.57 -7.86 -29.85
N GLY A 120 15.58 -7.91 -30.73
CA GLY A 120 15.03 -9.17 -31.25
C GLY A 120 14.11 -9.92 -30.28
N HIS A 121 13.76 -9.30 -29.15
CA HIS A 121 12.80 -9.87 -28.19
C HIS A 121 11.35 -9.64 -28.63
N ASP A 122 10.45 -10.47 -28.10
CA ASP A 122 9.01 -10.24 -28.19
C ASP A 122 8.58 -9.26 -27.09
N PHE A 123 8.17 -8.06 -27.50
CA PHE A 123 7.68 -7.03 -26.60
C PHE A 123 6.52 -6.25 -27.21
N ASN A 124 5.75 -5.60 -26.34
CA ASN A 124 4.77 -4.59 -26.74
C ASN A 124 4.91 -3.31 -25.92
N MET A 125 4.64 -2.18 -26.56
CA MET A 125 4.44 -0.89 -25.91
C MET A 125 2.95 -0.74 -25.58
N PHE A 126 2.61 -0.23 -24.40
CA PHE A 126 1.23 0.00 -24.00
C PHE A 126 1.09 1.28 -23.18
N ARG A 127 -0.13 1.84 -23.17
CA ARG A 127 -0.52 2.93 -22.28
C ARG A 127 -1.22 2.34 -21.06
N SER A 128 -0.64 2.52 -19.88
CA SER A 128 -1.27 2.04 -18.64
C SER A 128 -2.50 2.88 -18.30
N GLN A 129 -3.62 2.25 -17.98
CA GLN A 129 -4.86 2.94 -17.57
C GLN A 129 -4.98 3.10 -16.05
N ALA A 130 -4.33 2.21 -15.27
CA ALA A 130 -4.54 2.08 -13.82
C ALA A 130 -3.30 2.42 -12.97
N GLY A 131 -2.17 2.75 -13.60
CA GLY A 131 -0.87 2.92 -12.95
C GLY A 131 0.08 1.74 -13.17
N GLY A 132 1.31 1.82 -12.65
CA GLY A 132 2.27 0.72 -12.69
C GLY A 132 3.57 1.08 -11.97
N ALA A 133 4.45 0.11 -11.78
CA ALA A 133 5.82 0.34 -11.35
C ALA A 133 6.82 -0.35 -12.29
N CYS A 134 8.04 0.20 -12.36
CA CYS A 134 9.11 -0.35 -13.20
C CYS A 134 9.79 -1.52 -12.49
N ASP A 135 9.77 -2.69 -13.13
CA ASP A 135 10.35 -3.94 -12.61
C ASP A 135 11.86 -4.08 -12.88
N CYS A 136 12.48 -3.11 -13.55
CA CYS A 136 13.89 -3.17 -13.91
C CYS A 136 14.77 -3.36 -12.66
N GLY A 137 15.57 -4.43 -12.65
CA GLY A 137 16.45 -4.79 -11.54
C GLY A 137 15.86 -5.81 -10.56
N ASP A 138 14.57 -6.14 -10.65
CA ASP A 138 13.93 -7.15 -9.80
C ASP A 138 14.01 -8.54 -10.46
N LYS A 139 14.92 -9.38 -9.94
CA LYS A 139 15.17 -10.74 -10.45
C LYS A 139 14.01 -11.71 -10.22
N SER A 140 13.05 -11.38 -9.35
CA SER A 140 11.88 -12.23 -9.10
C SER A 140 10.83 -12.14 -10.21
N VAL A 141 10.85 -11.08 -11.01
CA VAL A 141 9.81 -10.82 -12.03
C VAL A 141 10.38 -10.67 -13.45
N MET A 142 11.69 -10.48 -13.60
CA MET A 142 12.36 -10.48 -14.91
C MET A 142 13.78 -11.05 -14.86
N LYS A 143 14.25 -11.57 -16.00
CA LYS A 143 15.61 -12.08 -16.19
C LYS A 143 16.63 -10.94 -16.16
N GLU A 144 17.78 -11.18 -15.53
CA GLU A 144 18.87 -10.18 -15.42
C GLU A 144 19.39 -9.70 -16.78
N SER A 145 19.30 -10.52 -17.82
CA SER A 145 19.71 -10.14 -19.19
C SER A 145 18.89 -8.99 -19.78
N GLY A 146 17.69 -8.71 -19.23
CA GLY A 146 16.86 -7.57 -19.62
C GLY A 146 17.04 -6.33 -18.74
N PHE A 147 17.89 -6.36 -17.71
CA PHE A 147 18.12 -5.19 -16.87
C PHE A 147 18.81 -4.08 -17.66
N CYS A 148 18.47 -2.84 -17.35
CA CYS A 148 19.18 -1.69 -17.89
C CYS A 148 20.52 -1.48 -17.18
N GLN A 149 21.42 -0.73 -17.82
CA GLN A 149 22.78 -0.49 -17.29
C GLN A 149 22.83 0.21 -15.92
N ARG A 150 21.73 0.80 -15.44
CA ARG A 150 21.67 1.47 -14.11
C ARG A 150 21.21 0.58 -12.97
N HIS A 151 20.53 -0.52 -13.26
CA HIS A 151 19.89 -1.38 -12.26
C HIS A 151 20.50 -2.79 -12.29
N GLY A 152 20.35 -3.52 -11.20
CA GLY A 152 21.00 -4.81 -10.95
C GLY A 152 22.21 -4.73 -10.01
N LEU A 153 22.58 -5.87 -9.42
CA LEU A 153 23.62 -5.98 -8.37
C LEU A 153 25.00 -5.48 -8.79
N GLN A 154 25.31 -5.53 -10.09
CA GLN A 154 26.61 -5.09 -10.60
C GLN A 154 26.88 -3.59 -10.33
N ASN A 155 25.82 -2.78 -10.21
CA ASN A 155 25.92 -1.34 -9.96
C ASN A 155 26.11 -0.95 -8.48
N GLN A 156 26.09 -1.92 -7.55
CA GLN A 156 26.38 -1.65 -6.13
C GLN A 156 27.87 -1.74 -5.78
N ARG A 157 28.68 -2.47 -6.58
CA ARG A 157 30.04 -2.91 -6.18
C ARG A 157 31.04 -1.80 -5.86
N ASN A 158 30.80 -0.57 -6.32
CA ASN A 158 31.75 0.56 -6.17
C ASN A 158 31.11 1.82 -5.56
N LYS A 159 29.92 1.73 -4.96
CA LYS A 159 29.26 2.92 -4.38
C LYS A 159 29.64 3.09 -2.91
N PRO A 160 30.04 4.29 -2.47
CA PRO A 160 30.35 4.55 -1.07
C PRO A 160 29.07 4.53 -0.22
N GLU A 161 29.19 4.15 1.05
CA GLU A 161 28.11 4.32 2.03
C GLU A 161 27.91 5.80 2.33
N ALA A 162 26.65 6.18 2.62
CA ALA A 162 26.33 7.54 3.04
C ALA A 162 26.99 7.85 4.40
N PRO A 163 27.58 9.05 4.58
CA PRO A 163 28.08 9.49 5.88
C PRO A 163 26.99 9.42 6.97
N PRO A 164 27.31 8.94 8.20
CA PRO A 164 26.30 8.78 9.26
C PRO A 164 25.57 10.08 9.65
N ASP A 165 26.23 11.23 9.49
CA ASP A 165 25.69 12.55 9.78
C ASP A 165 24.79 13.10 8.66
N LEU A 166 24.87 12.57 7.44
CA LEU A 166 24.09 13.06 6.29
C LEU A 166 22.58 12.89 6.49
N LEU A 167 22.18 11.80 7.16
CA LEU A 167 20.78 11.42 7.35
C LEU A 167 20.31 11.56 8.80
N CYS A 168 21.14 12.06 9.72
CA CYS A 168 20.79 12.11 11.15
C CYS A 168 19.54 12.97 11.43
N VAL A 169 19.35 14.08 10.74
CA VAL A 169 18.13 14.90 10.86
C VAL A 169 16.93 14.16 10.24
N ALA A 170 17.13 13.43 9.15
CA ALA A 170 16.09 12.65 8.50
C ALA A 170 15.55 11.56 9.45
N GLU A 171 16.43 10.85 10.17
CA GLU A 171 16.07 9.82 11.16
C GLU A 171 15.12 10.36 12.26
N LEU A 172 15.26 11.64 12.64
CA LEU A 172 14.38 12.27 13.64
C LEU A 172 13.13 12.90 13.02
N LEU A 173 13.23 13.44 11.82
CA LEU A 173 12.15 14.19 11.17
C LEU A 173 11.13 13.25 10.50
N MET A 174 11.56 12.16 9.85
CA MET A 174 10.67 11.28 9.08
C MET A 174 9.50 10.71 9.91
N PRO A 175 9.72 10.18 11.14
CA PRO A 175 8.60 9.73 11.97
C PRO A 175 7.55 10.80 12.24
N ARG A 176 7.98 12.05 12.43
CA ARG A 176 7.08 13.19 12.70
C ARG A 176 6.33 13.62 11.45
N LEU A 177 6.93 13.48 10.26
CA LEU A 177 6.21 13.72 9.00
C LEU A 177 5.10 12.68 8.78
N PHE A 178 5.39 11.41 9.05
CA PHE A 178 4.35 10.37 8.98
C PHE A 178 3.27 10.56 10.05
N LEU A 179 3.64 10.97 11.27
CA LEU A 179 2.67 11.37 12.30
C LEU A 179 1.73 12.46 11.80
N ARG A 180 2.26 13.53 11.22
CA ARG A 180 1.43 14.65 10.72
C ARG A 180 0.47 14.20 9.62
N LEU A 181 0.92 13.30 8.73
CA LEU A 181 0.07 12.73 7.69
C LEU A 181 -1.06 11.87 8.28
N VAL A 182 -0.76 10.93 9.19
CA VAL A 182 -1.82 10.08 9.80
C VAL A 182 -2.79 10.91 10.62
N GLN A 183 -2.33 11.94 11.32
CA GLN A 183 -3.19 12.88 12.03
C GLN A 183 -4.19 13.57 11.08
N HIS A 184 -3.74 14.04 9.92
CA HIS A 184 -4.63 14.62 8.90
C HIS A 184 -5.66 13.60 8.39
N LEU A 185 -5.26 12.35 8.16
CA LEU A 185 -6.17 11.30 7.70
C LEU A 185 -7.21 10.92 8.76
N ARG A 186 -6.81 10.92 10.04
CA ARG A 186 -7.68 10.72 11.22
C ARG A 186 -8.76 11.80 11.32
N GLU A 187 -8.38 13.07 11.19
CA GLU A 187 -9.30 14.21 11.26
C GLU A 187 -10.38 14.17 10.19
N ASN A 188 -10.05 13.57 9.04
CA ASN A 188 -10.92 13.49 7.87
C ASN A 188 -11.45 12.05 7.68
N SER A 189 -11.80 11.36 8.77
CA SER A 189 -12.23 9.95 8.71
C SER A 189 -13.55 9.73 7.97
N GLU A 190 -14.40 10.75 7.90
CA GLU A 190 -15.75 10.66 7.33
C GLU A 190 -15.73 10.61 5.79
N PRO A 191 -16.54 9.75 5.14
CA PRO A 191 -16.51 9.54 3.69
C PRO A 191 -16.61 10.82 2.84
N ASP A 192 -17.47 11.76 3.25
CA ASP A 192 -17.71 13.00 2.52
C ASP A 192 -16.47 13.93 2.50
N THR A 193 -15.50 13.71 3.38
CA THR A 193 -14.30 14.54 3.50
C THR A 193 -13.10 13.98 2.71
N HIS A 194 -13.12 12.72 2.30
CA HIS A 194 -11.94 12.01 1.77
C HIS A 194 -11.30 12.70 0.57
N HIS A 195 -12.12 13.12 -0.40
CA HIS A 195 -11.61 13.79 -1.61
C HIS A 195 -10.91 15.12 -1.27
N THR A 196 -11.54 15.95 -0.43
CA THR A 196 -10.98 17.24 0.00
C THR A 196 -9.72 17.04 0.84
N ALA A 197 -9.73 16.06 1.74
CA ALA A 197 -8.58 15.72 2.55
C ALA A 197 -7.37 15.32 1.70
N MET A 198 -7.57 14.50 0.66
CA MET A 198 -6.50 14.13 -0.26
C MET A 198 -6.00 15.31 -1.10
N HIS A 199 -6.89 16.22 -1.52
CA HIS A 199 -6.50 17.45 -2.20
C HIS A 199 -5.61 18.34 -1.30
N PHE A 200 -5.96 18.50 -0.02
CA PHE A 200 -5.14 19.26 0.93
C PHE A 200 -3.81 18.55 1.21
N ALA A 201 -3.79 17.22 1.26
CA ALA A 201 -2.54 16.48 1.48
C ALA A 201 -1.61 16.46 0.25
N ASP A 202 -2.01 16.94 -0.94
CA ASP A 202 -1.26 16.74 -2.19
C ASP A 202 0.19 17.28 -2.14
N GLY A 203 0.38 18.52 -1.67
CA GLY A 203 1.71 19.11 -1.52
C GLY A 203 2.58 18.37 -0.52
N TYR A 204 1.96 17.87 0.56
CA TYR A 204 2.64 17.12 1.61
C TYR A 204 3.03 15.70 1.18
N LEU A 205 2.16 15.01 0.45
CA LEU A 205 2.47 13.71 -0.15
C LEU A 205 3.55 13.84 -1.22
N SER A 206 3.54 14.93 -1.99
CA SER A 206 4.59 15.23 -2.97
C SER A 206 5.94 15.50 -2.29
N LEU A 207 5.95 16.12 -1.10
CA LEU A 207 7.16 16.23 -0.26
C LEU A 207 7.71 14.84 0.09
N LEU A 208 6.88 13.95 0.65
CA LEU A 208 7.31 12.59 1.03
C LEU A 208 7.78 11.77 -0.18
N GLN A 209 7.10 11.89 -1.32
CA GLN A 209 7.53 11.24 -2.57
C GLN A 209 8.89 11.77 -3.05
N SER A 210 9.13 13.08 -3.00
CA SER A 210 10.44 13.64 -3.37
C SER A 210 11.58 13.13 -2.47
N HIS A 211 11.28 12.78 -1.22
CA HIS A 211 12.26 12.21 -0.31
C HIS A 211 12.58 10.76 -0.68
N SER A 212 11.57 9.94 -1.01
CA SER A 212 11.83 8.56 -1.46
C SER A 212 12.56 8.51 -2.81
N GLU A 213 12.43 9.53 -3.65
CA GLU A 213 13.17 9.70 -4.90
C GLU A 213 14.65 10.07 -4.72
N MET A 214 15.11 10.40 -3.51
CA MET A 214 16.54 10.68 -3.24
C MET A 214 17.41 9.41 -3.31
N GLY A 215 16.80 8.23 -3.36
CA GLY A 215 17.49 6.95 -3.53
C GLY A 215 17.41 6.05 -2.30
N ALA A 216 18.11 4.92 -2.38
CA ALA A 216 18.05 3.86 -1.38
C ALA A 216 18.35 4.33 0.04
N ALA A 217 19.33 5.22 0.22
CA ALA A 217 19.74 5.71 1.54
C ALA A 217 18.61 6.45 2.29
N MET A 218 17.88 7.34 1.60
CA MET A 218 16.72 8.03 2.20
C MET A 218 15.54 7.06 2.38
N ARG A 219 15.31 6.16 1.42
CA ARG A 219 14.27 5.13 1.56
C ARG A 219 14.49 4.27 2.80
N THR A 220 15.72 3.87 3.11
CA THR A 220 16.00 3.10 4.34
C THR A 220 15.61 3.87 5.61
N VAL A 221 15.85 5.19 5.67
CA VAL A 221 15.41 6.03 6.81
C VAL A 221 13.88 6.07 6.89
N MET A 222 13.21 6.30 5.77
CA MET A 222 11.75 6.31 5.70
C MET A 222 11.15 4.95 6.07
N THR A 223 11.75 3.85 5.62
CA THR A 223 11.37 2.47 5.97
C THR A 223 11.44 2.27 7.48
N ARG A 224 12.58 2.62 8.12
CA ARG A 224 12.74 2.52 9.57
C ARG A 224 11.66 3.30 10.32
N ALA A 225 11.33 4.51 9.86
CA ALA A 225 10.26 5.31 10.46
C ALA A 225 8.88 4.65 10.26
N LEU A 226 8.60 4.10 9.08
CA LEU A 226 7.31 3.52 8.72
C LEU A 226 7.00 2.21 9.47
N ILE A 227 7.99 1.32 9.60
CA ILE A 227 7.76 -0.06 10.07
C ILE A 227 8.08 -0.26 11.56
N ASN A 228 8.63 0.74 12.25
CA ASN A 228 9.05 0.61 13.65
C ASN A 228 7.87 0.80 14.63
N PRO A 229 7.45 -0.25 15.36
CA PRO A 229 6.30 -0.16 16.25
C PRO A 229 6.54 0.72 17.48
N GLN A 230 7.77 0.75 18.01
CA GLN A 230 8.10 1.58 19.16
C GLN A 230 8.00 3.06 18.82
N ILE A 231 8.53 3.48 17.66
CA ILE A 231 8.44 4.86 17.18
C ILE A 231 6.98 5.26 17.00
N TYR A 232 6.18 4.41 16.33
CA TYR A 232 4.75 4.66 16.16
C TYR A 232 4.03 4.77 17.51
N TYR A 233 4.26 3.84 18.43
CA TYR A 233 3.63 3.84 19.74
C TYR A 233 3.94 5.12 20.52
N MET A 234 5.22 5.48 20.64
CA MET A 234 5.65 6.68 21.38
C MET A 234 5.10 7.98 20.79
N LEU A 235 4.97 8.07 19.46
CA LEU A 235 4.58 9.32 18.79
C LEU A 235 3.06 9.44 18.55
N ALA A 236 2.41 8.34 18.20
CA ALA A 236 1.04 8.33 17.68
C ALA A 236 -0.01 7.73 18.64
N VAL A 237 0.42 7.00 19.67
CA VAL A 237 -0.45 6.27 20.61
C VAL A 237 -0.27 6.76 22.05
N GLU A 238 0.97 6.82 22.54
CA GLU A 238 1.29 7.23 23.91
C GLU A 238 0.95 8.72 24.12
N CYS A 239 -0.10 8.96 24.90
CA CYS A 239 -0.63 10.30 25.18
C CYS A 239 -0.47 10.66 26.67
N GLU A 240 0.73 10.50 27.22
CA GLU A 240 1.00 10.78 28.64
C GLU A 240 1.39 12.24 28.90
N SER A 241 2.19 12.84 28.01
CA SER A 241 2.68 14.21 28.17
C SER A 241 3.08 14.86 26.84
N GLY A 242 3.23 16.19 26.82
CA GLY A 242 3.70 16.98 25.66
C GLY A 242 2.65 17.92 25.05
N ASN A 243 3.07 18.69 24.04
CA ASN A 243 2.24 19.69 23.37
C ASN A 243 0.95 19.09 22.76
N HIS A 244 -0.11 19.90 22.67
CA HIS A 244 -1.40 19.52 22.05
C HIS A 244 -1.99 18.19 22.54
N LEU A 245 -1.88 17.88 23.84
CA LEU A 245 -2.31 16.60 24.42
C LEU A 245 -3.78 16.25 24.11
N GLN A 246 -4.69 17.23 24.23
CA GLN A 246 -6.11 17.02 23.95
C GLN A 246 -6.35 16.63 22.49
N TYR A 247 -5.71 17.34 21.56
CA TYR A 247 -5.77 17.04 20.14
C TYR A 247 -5.27 15.63 19.84
N ARG A 248 -4.13 15.21 20.43
CA ARG A 248 -3.58 13.87 20.21
C ARG A 248 -4.54 12.76 20.66
N ARG A 249 -5.22 12.95 21.79
CA ARG A 249 -6.25 12.03 22.29
C ARG A 249 -7.46 11.95 21.36
N GLU A 250 -7.95 13.11 20.90
CA GLU A 250 -9.08 13.18 19.96
C GLU A 250 -8.73 12.52 18.62
N SER A 251 -7.55 12.83 18.08
CA SER A 251 -7.04 12.25 16.84
C SER A 251 -6.93 10.72 16.95
N LEU A 252 -6.37 10.19 18.04
CA LEU A 252 -6.32 8.74 18.25
C LEU A 252 -7.72 8.12 18.39
N SER A 253 -8.65 8.79 19.07
CA SER A 253 -10.03 8.34 19.18
C SER A 253 -10.71 8.22 17.80
N GLN A 254 -10.47 9.16 16.89
CA GLN A 254 -10.97 9.09 15.51
C GLN A 254 -10.45 7.85 14.78
N TYR A 255 -9.16 7.53 14.90
CA TYR A 255 -8.60 6.31 14.34
C TYR A 255 -9.29 5.05 14.88
N LEU A 256 -9.44 4.95 16.20
CA LEU A 256 -10.05 3.77 16.84
C LEU A 256 -11.52 3.61 16.43
N ASN A 257 -12.28 4.69 16.38
CA ASN A 257 -13.67 4.68 15.91
C ASN A 257 -13.75 4.28 14.42
N ALA A 258 -12.83 4.81 13.60
CA ALA A 258 -12.73 4.45 12.19
C ALA A 258 -12.43 2.96 11.98
N ARG A 259 -11.58 2.36 12.83
CA ARG A 259 -11.27 0.92 12.78
C ARG A 259 -12.46 0.07 13.19
N ASN A 260 -13.06 0.38 14.34
CA ASN A 260 -14.20 -0.38 14.87
C ASN A 260 -15.39 -0.37 13.90
N SER A 261 -15.65 0.77 13.23
CA SER A 261 -16.72 0.87 12.23
C SER A 261 -16.50 0.00 10.98
N LEU A 262 -15.25 -0.22 10.57
CA LEU A 262 -14.89 -1.05 9.42
C LEU A 262 -14.80 -2.55 9.77
N GLU A 263 -14.30 -2.87 10.95
CA GLU A 263 -14.12 -4.25 11.41
C GLU A 263 -15.45 -4.92 11.81
N SER A 264 -16.50 -4.13 12.08
CA SER A 264 -17.84 -4.60 12.46
C SER A 264 -17.77 -5.67 13.56
N ILE A 265 -17.18 -5.33 14.71
CA ILE A 265 -17.38 -6.12 15.93
C ILE A 265 -18.80 -5.85 16.40
N SER A 266 -19.66 -6.84 16.26
CA SER A 266 -20.99 -6.86 16.86
C SER A 266 -20.88 -7.18 18.35
N GLU A 267 -20.46 -6.23 19.19
CA GLU A 267 -20.69 -6.32 20.63
C GLU A 267 -21.06 -4.93 21.18
N ASP A 268 -22.11 -4.91 22.01
CA ASP A 268 -22.60 -3.77 22.78
C ASP A 268 -21.48 -3.07 23.55
N ILE A 269 -20.90 -2.00 23.00
CA ILE A 269 -20.02 -1.09 23.77
C ILE A 269 -20.91 -0.02 24.42
N SER A 270 -21.72 -0.47 25.37
CA SER A 270 -22.57 0.39 26.21
C SER A 270 -21.89 0.80 27.54
N ASN A 271 -20.56 0.78 27.61
CA ASN A 271 -19.82 1.36 28.74
C ASN A 271 -18.59 2.14 28.27
N ARG A 272 -18.76 3.47 28.20
CA ARG A 272 -17.68 4.44 28.05
C ARG A 272 -16.98 4.60 29.40
N ASP A 273 -15.86 3.93 29.59
CA ASP A 273 -14.94 4.17 30.72
C ASP A 273 -13.49 3.96 30.29
N ASP A 274 -12.54 4.61 30.98
CA ASP A 274 -11.09 4.74 30.68
C ASP A 274 -10.36 3.42 30.32
N ARG A 275 -10.96 2.27 30.61
CA ARG A 275 -10.41 0.93 30.30
C ARG A 275 -10.35 0.63 28.79
N THR A 276 -11.28 1.14 27.97
CA THR A 276 -11.28 0.88 26.52
C THR A 276 -10.11 1.54 25.80
N ALA A 277 -9.65 2.71 26.26
CA ALA A 277 -8.48 3.39 25.70
C ALA A 277 -7.18 2.60 25.96
N TRP A 278 -7.03 2.04 27.17
CA TRP A 278 -5.90 1.15 27.51
C TRP A 278 -5.90 -0.13 26.66
N TYR A 279 -7.03 -0.82 26.53
CA TYR A 279 -7.13 -2.02 25.70
C TYR A 279 -6.84 -1.74 24.23
N ALA A 280 -7.28 -0.60 23.70
CA ALA A 280 -6.99 -0.17 22.35
C ALA A 280 -5.50 0.17 22.16
N ALA A 281 -4.87 0.86 23.12
CA ALA A 281 -3.43 1.13 23.09
C ALA A 281 -2.60 -0.17 23.13
N GLU A 282 -3.02 -1.17 23.91
CA GLU A 282 -2.36 -2.49 23.98
C GLU A 282 -2.39 -3.20 22.62
N GLN A 283 -3.51 -3.15 21.90
CA GLN A 283 -3.62 -3.72 20.55
C GLN A 283 -2.73 -2.99 19.53
N LEU A 284 -2.41 -1.73 19.79
CA LEU A 284 -1.57 -0.90 18.91
C LEU A 284 -0.06 -1.00 19.22
N LYS A 285 0.36 -1.65 20.31
CA LYS A 285 1.80 -1.76 20.68
C LYS A 285 2.67 -2.38 19.59
N ASN A 286 2.09 -3.27 18.79
CA ASN A 286 2.78 -3.94 17.68
C ASN A 286 2.42 -3.35 16.30
N SER A 287 1.67 -2.25 16.26
CA SER A 287 1.33 -1.54 15.03
C SER A 287 2.42 -0.52 14.68
N SER A 288 2.52 -0.18 13.40
CA SER A 288 3.44 0.80 12.86
C SER A 288 2.71 1.89 12.07
N PHE A 289 3.41 2.94 11.64
CA PHE A 289 2.82 3.93 10.73
C PHE A 289 2.39 3.29 9.41
N LEU A 290 3.10 2.25 8.95
CA LEU A 290 2.70 1.51 7.76
C LEU A 290 1.36 0.79 7.95
N ASP A 291 1.12 0.15 9.10
CA ASP A 291 -0.17 -0.50 9.39
C ASP A 291 -1.32 0.52 9.28
N GLU A 292 -1.15 1.69 9.89
CA GLU A 292 -2.17 2.73 9.86
C GLU A 292 -2.34 3.37 8.47
N LEU A 293 -1.26 3.64 7.74
CA LEU A 293 -1.36 4.20 6.38
C LEU A 293 -2.03 3.24 5.41
N VAL A 294 -1.81 1.92 5.52
CA VAL A 294 -2.52 0.92 4.72
C VAL A 294 -4.00 0.88 5.09
N PHE A 295 -4.33 0.95 6.39
CA PHE A 295 -5.71 1.07 6.83
C PHE A 295 -6.41 2.29 6.20
N TRP A 296 -5.78 3.47 6.24
CA TRP A 296 -6.36 4.67 5.64
C TRP A 296 -6.42 4.60 4.12
N THR A 297 -5.47 3.93 3.47
CA THR A 297 -5.52 3.65 2.03
C THR A 297 -6.79 2.89 1.67
N ILE A 298 -7.19 1.91 2.49
CA ILE A 298 -8.42 1.14 2.27
C ILE A 298 -9.65 1.98 2.59
N LYS A 299 -9.66 2.68 3.73
CA LYS A 299 -10.81 3.49 4.15
C LYS A 299 -11.12 4.63 3.17
N TYR A 300 -10.09 5.18 2.52
CA TYR A 300 -10.20 6.22 1.49
C TYR A 300 -10.34 5.66 0.06
N GLU A 301 -10.57 4.36 -0.11
CA GLU A 301 -10.77 3.71 -1.41
C GLU A 301 -9.57 3.91 -2.38
N PHE A 302 -8.37 3.61 -1.87
CA PHE A 302 -7.09 3.59 -2.58
C PHE A 302 -6.76 4.93 -3.27
N PRO A 303 -6.59 6.03 -2.52
CA PRO A 303 -6.33 7.33 -3.12
C PRO A 303 -4.95 7.34 -3.82
N GLN A 304 -4.93 7.77 -5.08
CA GLN A 304 -3.79 7.56 -5.99
C GLN A 304 -2.46 8.09 -5.44
N LYS A 305 -2.43 9.27 -4.82
CA LYS A 305 -1.19 9.86 -4.27
C LYS A 305 -0.63 9.06 -3.09
N LEU A 306 -1.50 8.51 -2.25
CA LEU A 306 -1.09 7.65 -1.14
C LEU A 306 -0.59 6.30 -1.66
N VAL A 307 -1.29 5.71 -2.62
CA VAL A 307 -0.85 4.50 -3.33
C VAL A 307 0.53 4.70 -3.97
N CYS A 308 0.76 5.84 -4.64
CA CYS A 308 2.07 6.14 -5.24
C CYS A 308 3.17 6.25 -4.16
N LEU A 309 2.90 6.87 -3.02
CA LEU A 309 3.85 6.93 -1.91
C LEU A 309 4.20 5.53 -1.40
N LEU A 310 3.20 4.68 -1.17
CA LEU A 310 3.40 3.30 -0.69
C LEU A 310 4.18 2.46 -1.70
N LEU A 311 3.92 2.61 -3.00
CA LEU A 311 4.61 1.87 -4.05
C LEU A 311 6.04 2.39 -4.31
N ASN A 312 6.31 3.69 -4.16
CA ASN A 312 7.65 4.27 -4.31
C ASN A 312 8.67 3.72 -3.29
N MET A 313 8.19 3.16 -2.18
CA MET A 313 9.00 2.54 -1.13
C MET A 313 9.35 1.08 -1.42
N MET A 314 8.70 0.43 -2.38
CA MET A 314 8.88 -0.98 -2.76
C MET A 314 10.31 -1.42 -3.11
N PRO A 315 11.22 -0.56 -3.60
CA PRO A 315 12.62 -0.93 -3.79
C PRO A 315 13.33 -1.40 -2.52
N ASP A 316 12.87 -0.99 -1.33
CA ASP A 316 13.39 -1.47 -0.05
C ASP A 316 12.73 -2.81 0.31
N LEU A 317 13.53 -3.87 0.42
CA LEU A 317 13.03 -5.23 0.62
C LEU A 317 12.33 -5.42 1.98
N THR A 318 12.89 -4.84 3.04
CA THR A 318 12.31 -4.90 4.39
C THR A 318 10.94 -4.22 4.41
N TYR A 319 10.82 -3.09 3.71
CA TYR A 319 9.54 -2.42 3.50
C TYR A 319 8.58 -3.29 2.68
N LYS A 320 9.02 -3.87 1.55
CA LYS A 320 8.20 -4.71 0.67
C LYS A 320 7.58 -5.90 1.41
N GLU A 321 8.37 -6.59 2.23
CA GLU A 321 7.89 -7.68 3.09
C GLU A 321 6.84 -7.20 4.10
N SER A 322 7.13 -6.10 4.80
CA SER A 322 6.22 -5.51 5.80
C SER A 322 4.92 -5.05 5.17
N PHE A 323 4.97 -4.36 4.04
CA PHE A 323 3.80 -3.87 3.32
C PHE A 323 2.95 -5.03 2.81
N THR A 324 3.57 -6.05 2.23
CA THR A 324 2.85 -7.24 1.75
C THR A 324 2.13 -7.94 2.90
N LYS A 325 2.81 -8.19 4.02
CA LYS A 325 2.20 -8.77 5.22
C LYS A 325 0.99 -7.97 5.72
N ILE A 326 1.11 -6.65 5.79
CA ILE A 326 0.03 -5.77 6.24
C ILE A 326 -1.14 -5.79 5.24
N PHE A 327 -0.86 -5.79 3.94
CA PHE A 327 -1.89 -5.91 2.90
C PHE A 327 -2.67 -7.23 3.04
N VAL A 328 -1.99 -8.35 3.31
CA VAL A 328 -2.63 -9.66 3.57
C VAL A 328 -3.53 -9.60 4.81
N LYS A 329 -3.06 -9.02 5.91
CA LYS A 329 -3.90 -8.85 7.13
C LYS A 329 -5.18 -8.05 6.87
N HIS A 330 -5.13 -7.09 5.96
CA HIS A 330 -6.27 -6.25 5.61
C HIS A 330 -7.11 -6.77 4.43
N TYR A 331 -6.78 -7.94 3.87
CA TYR A 331 -7.42 -8.43 2.66
C TYR A 331 -8.94 -8.61 2.80
N GLY A 332 -9.40 -9.09 3.97
CA GLY A 332 -10.84 -9.17 4.27
C GLY A 332 -11.54 -7.80 4.32
N LEU A 333 -10.85 -6.74 4.75
CA LEU A 333 -11.38 -5.38 4.72
C LEU A 333 -11.42 -4.82 3.29
N ILE A 334 -10.42 -5.14 2.46
CA ILE A 334 -10.42 -4.82 1.02
C ILE A 334 -11.62 -5.46 0.33
N SER A 335 -11.90 -6.75 0.63
CA SER A 335 -13.10 -7.46 0.15
C SER A 335 -14.40 -6.74 0.54
N LYS A 336 -14.55 -6.39 1.82
CA LYS A 336 -15.73 -5.65 2.33
C LYS A 336 -15.87 -4.24 1.71
N MET A 337 -14.76 -3.57 1.40
CA MET A 337 -14.76 -2.26 0.74
C MET A 337 -15.21 -2.40 -0.72
N LEU A 338 -14.63 -3.34 -1.47
CA LEU A 338 -14.99 -3.60 -2.88
C LEU A 338 -16.47 -3.95 -3.05
N SER A 339 -17.03 -4.73 -2.13
CA SER A 339 -18.45 -5.12 -2.20
C SER A 339 -19.44 -3.96 -2.01
N LYS A 340 -19.00 -2.85 -1.42
CA LYS A 340 -19.81 -1.66 -1.15
C LYS A 340 -19.54 -0.49 -2.12
N SER A 341 -18.52 -0.60 -2.95
CA SER A 341 -18.10 0.49 -3.84
C SER A 341 -19.18 0.83 -4.87
N LYS A 342 -19.33 2.14 -5.14
CA LYS A 342 -20.19 2.67 -6.21
C LYS A 342 -19.45 2.86 -7.53
N ASP A 343 -18.12 2.84 -7.51
CA ASP A 343 -17.22 2.96 -8.65
C ASP A 343 -16.28 1.75 -8.65
N SER A 344 -16.86 0.58 -8.96
CA SER A 344 -16.16 -0.69 -8.84
C SER A 344 -15.02 -0.81 -9.84
N GLU A 345 -15.16 -0.31 -11.06
CA GLU A 345 -14.14 -0.40 -12.11
C GLU A 345 -12.87 0.34 -11.70
N THR A 346 -12.99 1.62 -11.29
CA THR A 346 -11.84 2.43 -10.89
C THR A 346 -11.19 1.85 -9.65
N LEU A 347 -11.98 1.47 -8.65
CA LEU A 347 -11.46 0.93 -7.40
C LEU A 347 -10.77 -0.42 -7.60
N SER A 348 -11.38 -1.31 -8.38
CA SER A 348 -10.83 -2.63 -8.72
C SER A 348 -9.47 -2.51 -9.38
N ASN A 349 -9.34 -1.60 -10.35
CA ASN A 349 -8.08 -1.32 -11.03
C ASN A 349 -7.00 -0.82 -10.07
N ARG A 350 -7.36 0.04 -9.11
CA ARG A 350 -6.41 0.55 -8.09
C ARG A 350 -5.94 -0.53 -7.12
N VAL A 351 -6.86 -1.41 -6.68
CA VAL A 351 -6.53 -2.54 -5.80
C VAL A 351 -5.58 -3.50 -6.52
N VAL A 352 -5.95 -3.93 -7.73
CA VAL A 352 -5.12 -4.85 -8.53
C VAL A 352 -3.76 -4.25 -8.82
N HIS A 353 -3.69 -2.95 -9.10
CA HIS A 353 -2.42 -2.27 -9.34
C HIS A 353 -1.48 -2.36 -8.13
N VAL A 354 -1.99 -2.33 -6.90
CA VAL A 354 -1.16 -2.56 -5.69
C VAL A 354 -0.81 -4.04 -5.56
N SER A 355 -1.81 -4.92 -5.57
CA SER A 355 -1.62 -6.34 -5.26
C SER A 355 -0.68 -7.06 -6.24
N VAL A 356 -0.67 -6.70 -7.53
CA VAL A 356 0.28 -7.28 -8.50
C VAL A 356 1.73 -6.95 -8.15
N GLN A 357 2.01 -5.80 -7.52
CA GLN A 357 3.37 -5.43 -7.10
C GLN A 357 3.82 -6.24 -5.87
N LEU A 358 2.86 -6.74 -5.10
CA LEU A 358 3.11 -7.50 -3.87
C LEU A 358 3.20 -9.01 -4.15
N PHE A 359 2.29 -9.54 -4.95
CA PHE A 359 2.11 -11.00 -5.14
C PHE A 359 2.81 -11.58 -6.37
N SER A 360 3.45 -10.77 -7.22
CA SER A 360 4.17 -11.28 -8.40
C SER A 360 5.52 -11.94 -8.07
N ASN A 361 6.05 -11.74 -6.86
CA ASN A 361 7.29 -12.39 -6.42
C ASN A 361 6.94 -13.75 -5.78
N GLU A 362 7.44 -14.84 -6.37
CA GLU A 362 7.16 -16.21 -5.90
C GLU A 362 7.62 -16.44 -4.45
N ASP A 363 8.85 -16.08 -4.11
CA ASP A 363 9.41 -16.29 -2.76
C ASP A 363 8.55 -15.60 -1.70
N LEU A 364 8.17 -14.34 -1.95
CA LEU A 364 7.37 -13.54 -1.05
C LEU A 364 5.92 -14.05 -0.98
N ALA A 365 5.30 -14.39 -2.11
CA ALA A 365 3.95 -14.95 -2.12
C ALA A 365 3.89 -16.30 -1.39
N TYR A 366 4.91 -17.15 -1.57
CA TYR A 366 5.05 -18.40 -0.84
C TYR A 366 5.24 -18.17 0.67
N GLN A 367 6.08 -17.21 1.05
CA GLN A 367 6.22 -16.82 2.46
C GLN A 367 4.89 -16.35 3.06
N MET A 368 4.13 -15.51 2.35
CA MET A 368 2.81 -15.05 2.81
C MET A 368 1.81 -16.20 2.97
N THR A 369 1.87 -17.20 2.09
CA THR A 369 1.08 -18.43 2.22
C THR A 369 1.43 -19.22 3.46
N LYS A 370 2.73 -19.39 3.75
CA LYS A 370 3.20 -20.20 4.89
C LYS A 370 3.05 -19.53 6.25
N ASP A 371 3.36 -18.24 6.32
CA ASP A 371 3.51 -17.53 7.59
C ASP A 371 2.27 -16.71 7.97
N TYR A 372 1.39 -16.41 7.00
CA TYR A 372 0.28 -15.47 7.16
C TYR A 372 -1.03 -15.92 6.50
N ASP A 373 -1.17 -17.22 6.22
CA ASP A 373 -2.42 -17.85 5.74
C ASP A 373 -3.01 -17.20 4.48
N LEU A 374 -2.17 -16.69 3.57
CA LEU A 374 -2.60 -15.92 2.39
C LEU A 374 -3.73 -16.60 1.60
N LEU A 375 -3.55 -17.88 1.26
CA LEU A 375 -4.52 -18.62 0.45
C LEU A 375 -5.87 -18.78 1.16
N GLN A 376 -5.82 -19.10 2.46
CA GLN A 376 -7.01 -19.23 3.31
C GLN A 376 -7.76 -17.89 3.38
N ILE A 377 -7.05 -16.79 3.62
CA ILE A 377 -7.62 -15.44 3.67
C ILE A 377 -8.25 -15.05 2.33
N MET A 378 -7.62 -15.36 1.20
CA MET A 378 -8.16 -15.07 -0.14
C MET A 378 -9.45 -15.85 -0.41
N VAL A 379 -9.46 -17.16 -0.15
CA VAL A 379 -10.64 -18.03 -0.34
C VAL A 379 -11.78 -17.64 0.59
N ASP A 380 -11.50 -17.32 1.85
CA ASP A 380 -12.51 -16.86 2.81
C ASP A 380 -13.08 -15.50 2.39
N SER A 381 -12.24 -14.57 1.96
CA SER A 381 -12.66 -13.24 1.51
C SER A 381 -13.58 -13.30 0.29
N LEU A 382 -13.27 -14.18 -0.67
CA LEU A 382 -14.12 -14.47 -1.83
C LEU A 382 -15.44 -15.13 -1.40
N SER A 383 -15.36 -16.13 -0.53
CA SER A 383 -16.52 -16.87 -0.04
C SER A 383 -17.48 -15.97 0.71
N CYS A 384 -16.99 -15.13 1.63
CA CYS A 384 -17.80 -14.16 2.36
C CYS A 384 -18.51 -13.18 1.41
N MET A 385 -17.81 -12.68 0.38
CA MET A 385 -18.39 -11.79 -0.61
C MET A 385 -19.53 -12.48 -1.38
N MET A 386 -19.30 -13.68 -1.90
CA MET A 386 -20.32 -14.43 -2.66
C MET A 386 -21.49 -14.88 -1.78
N LEU A 387 -21.23 -15.30 -0.55
CA LEU A 387 -22.28 -15.68 0.40
C LEU A 387 -23.21 -14.52 0.76
N SER A 388 -22.68 -13.29 0.82
CA SER A 388 -23.46 -12.08 1.12
C SER A 388 -24.57 -11.79 0.09
N ILE A 389 -24.44 -12.34 -1.11
CA ILE A 389 -25.38 -12.17 -2.23
C ILE A 389 -26.01 -13.50 -2.66
N SER A 390 -25.81 -14.55 -1.87
CA SER A 390 -26.34 -15.86 -2.20
C SER A 390 -27.84 -15.94 -1.91
N GLN A 391 -28.58 -16.58 -2.80
CA GLN A 391 -29.99 -16.90 -2.65
C GLN A 391 -30.15 -18.37 -2.26
N LYS A 392 -31.18 -18.66 -1.47
CA LYS A 392 -31.52 -20.03 -1.07
C LYS A 392 -32.79 -20.50 -1.78
N SER A 393 -32.65 -21.56 -2.56
CA SER A 393 -33.77 -22.35 -3.10
C SER A 393 -33.53 -23.83 -2.75
N THR A 394 -33.64 -24.75 -3.71
CA THR A 394 -33.18 -26.15 -3.56
C THR A 394 -31.67 -26.26 -3.40
N LEU A 395 -30.92 -25.33 -3.99
CA LEU A 395 -29.48 -25.14 -3.83
C LEU A 395 -29.23 -23.70 -3.36
N GLN A 396 -28.06 -23.45 -2.77
CA GLN A 396 -27.57 -22.11 -2.46
C GLN A 396 -26.67 -21.65 -3.61
N PHE A 397 -27.00 -20.52 -4.24
CA PHE A 397 -26.26 -20.01 -5.40
C PHE A 397 -26.17 -18.48 -5.41
N VAL A 398 -25.24 -17.93 -6.18
CA VAL A 398 -25.00 -16.49 -6.28
C VAL A 398 -26.07 -15.78 -7.14
N ASP A 399 -26.56 -14.63 -6.64
CA ASP A 399 -27.41 -13.73 -7.42
C ASP A 399 -26.61 -12.96 -8.49
N CYS A 400 -26.71 -13.41 -9.74
CA CYS A 400 -26.10 -12.73 -10.89
C CYS A 400 -26.72 -11.35 -11.20
N GLY A 401 -27.90 -11.06 -10.63
CA GLY A 401 -28.57 -9.77 -10.71
C GLY A 401 -27.98 -8.71 -9.79
N HIS A 402 -27.19 -9.11 -8.78
CA HIS A 402 -26.65 -8.25 -7.75
C HIS A 402 -25.47 -7.41 -8.26
N HIS A 403 -25.30 -6.19 -7.71
CA HIS A 403 -24.24 -5.23 -8.02
C HIS A 403 -22.84 -5.86 -8.07
N ILE A 404 -22.46 -6.60 -7.01
CA ILE A 404 -21.17 -7.31 -6.92
C ILE A 404 -20.86 -8.16 -8.16
N MET A 405 -21.88 -8.84 -8.72
CA MET A 405 -21.71 -9.69 -9.89
C MET A 405 -21.71 -8.87 -11.19
N LYS A 406 -22.67 -7.95 -11.32
CA LYS A 406 -22.83 -7.13 -12.54
C LYS A 406 -21.65 -6.19 -12.79
N GLU A 407 -21.15 -5.58 -11.73
CA GLU A 407 -20.09 -4.56 -11.79
C GLU A 407 -18.71 -5.15 -11.44
N HIS A 408 -18.57 -6.49 -11.50
CA HIS A 408 -17.31 -7.22 -11.32
C HIS A 408 -16.53 -6.90 -10.03
N CYS A 409 -17.20 -6.56 -8.93
CA CYS A 409 -16.53 -6.17 -7.67
C CYS A 409 -15.64 -7.28 -7.07
N TYR A 410 -15.90 -8.55 -7.43
CA TYR A 410 -15.11 -9.70 -6.97
C TYR A 410 -13.81 -9.90 -7.77
N TRP A 411 -13.69 -9.26 -8.94
CA TRP A 411 -12.61 -9.50 -9.88
C TRP A 411 -11.21 -9.26 -9.28
N PRO A 412 -10.96 -8.22 -8.45
CA PRO A 412 -9.63 -8.05 -7.84
C PRO A 412 -9.18 -9.25 -7.03
N LEU A 413 -10.09 -9.85 -6.26
CA LEU A 413 -9.77 -11.00 -5.40
C LEU A 413 -9.48 -12.25 -6.23
N VAL A 414 -10.25 -12.46 -7.29
CA VAL A 414 -10.04 -13.56 -8.24
C VAL A 414 -8.74 -13.38 -9.02
N SER A 415 -8.45 -12.16 -9.47
CA SER A 415 -7.21 -11.82 -10.16
C SER A 415 -6.00 -12.10 -9.29
N ASP A 416 -6.04 -11.71 -8.01
CA ASP A 416 -4.94 -11.97 -7.07
C ASP A 416 -4.76 -13.46 -6.79
N LEU A 417 -5.85 -14.20 -6.57
CA LEU A 417 -5.82 -15.65 -6.39
C LEU A 417 -5.20 -16.33 -7.61
N ASN A 418 -5.61 -15.94 -8.81
CA ASN A 418 -5.03 -16.44 -10.04
C ASN A 418 -3.55 -16.11 -10.15
N ASN A 419 -3.14 -14.89 -9.80
CA ASN A 419 -1.74 -14.47 -9.83
C ASN A 419 -0.87 -15.33 -8.90
N VAL A 420 -1.28 -15.55 -7.65
CA VAL A 420 -0.50 -16.35 -6.71
C VAL A 420 -0.45 -17.83 -7.11
N LEU A 421 -1.52 -18.36 -7.70
CA LEU A 421 -1.57 -19.75 -8.20
C LEU A 421 -0.75 -19.97 -9.47
N THR A 422 -0.24 -18.92 -10.12
CA THR A 422 0.75 -19.09 -11.20
C THR A 422 2.12 -19.53 -10.69
N HIS A 423 2.41 -19.31 -9.41
CA HIS A 423 3.65 -19.76 -8.78
C HIS A 423 3.53 -21.23 -8.37
N ALA A 424 4.47 -22.06 -8.82
CA ALA A 424 4.41 -23.49 -8.60
C ALA A 424 4.46 -23.82 -7.10
N ALA A 425 5.33 -23.16 -6.33
CA ALA A 425 5.43 -23.39 -4.89
C ALA A 425 4.11 -23.11 -4.16
N VAL A 426 3.41 -22.03 -4.52
CA VAL A 426 2.11 -21.67 -3.92
C VAL A 426 1.00 -22.63 -4.36
N ALA A 427 0.98 -23.03 -5.63
CA ALA A 427 -0.01 -23.98 -6.13
C ALA A 427 0.11 -25.36 -5.44
N TYR A 428 1.33 -25.83 -5.17
CA TYR A 428 1.54 -27.07 -4.43
C TYR A 428 1.04 -26.99 -2.99
N GLU A 429 1.19 -25.85 -2.32
CA GLU A 429 0.60 -25.63 -0.99
C GLU A 429 -0.92 -25.69 -1.03
N PHE A 430 -1.54 -25.03 -2.02
CA PHE A 430 -2.99 -25.07 -2.22
C PHE A 430 -3.50 -26.51 -2.39
N LEU A 431 -2.84 -27.32 -3.22
CA LEU A 431 -3.23 -28.70 -3.50
C LEU A 431 -2.93 -29.67 -2.36
N SER A 432 -1.99 -29.34 -1.48
CA SER A 432 -1.62 -30.18 -0.33
C SER A 432 -2.55 -29.98 0.87
N ASP A 433 -3.26 -28.86 0.93
CA ASP A 433 -4.21 -28.55 2.01
C ASP A 433 -5.63 -29.03 1.71
N SER A 434 -6.00 -30.16 2.32
CA SER A 434 -7.34 -30.74 2.19
C SER A 434 -8.47 -29.85 2.74
N ASN A 435 -8.21 -29.02 3.76
CA ASN A 435 -9.22 -28.12 4.30
C ASN A 435 -9.48 -26.96 3.34
N LEU A 436 -8.41 -26.35 2.82
CA LEU A 436 -8.49 -25.28 1.83
C LEU A 436 -9.19 -25.75 0.55
N LEU A 437 -8.86 -26.95 0.05
CA LEU A 437 -9.56 -27.55 -1.09
C LEU A 437 -11.06 -27.72 -0.84
N ASN A 438 -11.44 -28.21 0.34
CA ASN A 438 -12.85 -28.38 0.70
C ASN A 438 -13.59 -27.04 0.78
N GLN A 439 -12.95 -25.99 1.28
CA GLN A 439 -13.52 -24.65 1.30
C GLN A 439 -13.64 -24.07 -0.11
N TRP A 440 -12.64 -24.26 -0.95
CA TRP A 440 -12.70 -23.86 -2.36
C TRP A 440 -13.82 -24.60 -3.11
N PHE A 441 -14.01 -25.90 -2.89
CA PHE A 441 -15.16 -26.63 -3.47
C PHE A 441 -16.52 -26.11 -2.97
N LYS A 442 -16.63 -25.73 -1.70
CA LYS A 442 -17.83 -25.07 -1.18
C LYS A 442 -18.05 -23.72 -1.85
N PHE A 443 -16.99 -22.94 -2.05
CA PHE A 443 -17.05 -21.69 -2.83
C PHE A 443 -17.53 -21.94 -4.26
N LEU A 444 -16.95 -22.92 -4.98
CA LEU A 444 -17.36 -23.29 -6.33
C LEU A 444 -18.83 -23.73 -6.41
N SER A 445 -19.34 -24.38 -5.35
CA SER A 445 -20.74 -24.81 -5.32
C SER A 445 -21.73 -23.63 -5.39
N LEU A 446 -21.33 -22.42 -5.00
CA LEU A 446 -22.17 -21.22 -5.08
C LEU A 446 -22.43 -20.78 -6.54
N PHE A 447 -21.59 -21.21 -7.48
CA PHE A 447 -21.78 -20.93 -8.92
C PHE A 447 -22.60 -22.03 -9.61
N GLN A 448 -22.88 -23.16 -8.94
CA GLN A 448 -23.70 -24.23 -9.52
C GLN A 448 -25.18 -23.85 -9.49
N GLY A 449 -25.82 -23.90 -10.66
CA GLY A 449 -27.23 -23.51 -10.79
C GLY A 449 -27.45 -21.99 -10.73
N MET A 450 -26.40 -21.18 -10.87
CA MET A 450 -26.55 -19.73 -11.05
C MET A 450 -27.21 -19.43 -12.41
N ASN A 451 -28.06 -18.40 -12.47
CA ASN A 451 -28.67 -17.90 -13.70
C ASN A 451 -29.40 -18.96 -14.56
N VAL A 452 -30.29 -19.75 -13.94
CA VAL A 452 -31.16 -20.70 -14.67
C VAL A 452 -32.12 -19.96 -15.61
N ASN A 453 -32.19 -20.38 -16.88
CA ASN A 453 -33.09 -19.80 -17.86
C ASN A 453 -34.53 -20.31 -17.66
N GLN A 454 -35.47 -19.38 -17.50
CA GLN A 454 -36.89 -19.69 -17.47
C GLN A 454 -37.46 -19.75 -18.90
N ARG A 455 -38.16 -20.85 -19.23
CA ARG A 455 -38.77 -21.04 -20.54
C ARG A 455 -40.10 -20.30 -20.64
N GLU A 456 -40.17 -19.27 -21.48
CA GLU A 456 -41.42 -18.59 -21.83
C GLU A 456 -42.21 -19.35 -22.91
N LEU A 457 -43.52 -19.56 -22.67
CA LEU A 457 -44.39 -20.38 -23.53
C LEU A 457 -45.45 -19.60 -24.29
N LYS A 458 -45.70 -18.33 -23.91
CA LYS A 458 -46.89 -17.58 -24.36
C LYS A 458 -46.56 -16.30 -25.11
N THR A 459 -45.57 -15.55 -24.65
CA THR A 459 -45.20 -14.24 -25.20
C THR A 459 -43.78 -14.29 -25.74
N HIS A 460 -43.51 -13.52 -26.80
CA HIS A 460 -42.16 -13.30 -27.29
C HIS A 460 -41.35 -12.53 -26.24
N VAL A 461 -40.10 -12.95 -25.98
CA VAL A 461 -39.18 -12.25 -25.10
C VAL A 461 -38.51 -11.15 -25.90
N GLU A 462 -38.96 -9.91 -25.73
CA GLU A 462 -38.44 -8.76 -26.48
C GLU A 462 -37.04 -8.32 -26.01
N PHE A 463 -36.71 -8.54 -24.73
CA PHE A 463 -35.42 -8.17 -24.13
C PHE A 463 -34.92 -9.29 -23.22
N GLU A 464 -33.73 -9.82 -23.51
CA GLU A 464 -33.05 -10.77 -22.63
C GLU A 464 -32.34 -10.06 -21.47
N SER A 465 -32.26 -10.73 -20.32
CA SER A 465 -31.51 -10.22 -19.17
C SER A 465 -30.01 -10.28 -19.44
N ASN A 466 -29.27 -9.22 -19.15
CA ASN A 466 -27.80 -9.20 -19.25
C ASN A 466 -27.08 -9.99 -18.14
N THR A 467 -27.82 -10.66 -17.24
CA THR A 467 -27.25 -11.43 -16.11
C THR A 467 -26.42 -12.65 -16.55
N TYR A 468 -26.62 -13.14 -17.78
CA TYR A 468 -25.81 -14.24 -18.32
C TYR A 468 -24.33 -13.87 -18.45
N TYR A 469 -24.03 -12.58 -18.73
CA TYR A 469 -22.65 -12.11 -18.86
C TYR A 469 -21.90 -12.24 -17.53
N ALA A 470 -22.56 -11.82 -16.44
CA ALA A 470 -22.00 -11.93 -15.09
C ALA A 470 -21.78 -13.39 -14.68
N ALA A 471 -22.74 -14.29 -15.01
CA ALA A 471 -22.61 -15.72 -14.75
C ALA A 471 -21.43 -16.34 -15.52
N PHE A 472 -21.35 -16.12 -16.84
CA PHE A 472 -20.28 -16.68 -17.67
C PHE A 472 -18.89 -16.17 -17.26
N SER A 473 -18.79 -14.87 -16.97
CA SER A 473 -17.54 -14.27 -16.52
C SER A 473 -17.09 -14.84 -15.19
N ALA A 474 -18.01 -14.98 -14.22
CA ALA A 474 -17.69 -15.56 -12.92
C ALA A 474 -17.26 -17.03 -13.02
N GLU A 475 -17.93 -17.83 -13.87
CA GLU A 475 -17.51 -19.21 -14.12
C GLU A 475 -16.11 -19.28 -14.72
N LEU A 476 -15.82 -18.45 -15.72
CA LEU A 476 -14.51 -18.42 -16.38
C LEU A 476 -13.41 -17.96 -15.42
N GLU A 477 -13.63 -16.84 -14.74
CA GLU A 477 -12.61 -16.15 -13.95
C GLU A 477 -12.44 -16.76 -12.57
N ALA A 478 -13.53 -16.99 -11.83
CA ALA A 478 -13.49 -17.44 -10.43
C ALA A 478 -13.41 -18.96 -10.28
N SER A 479 -13.77 -19.72 -11.32
CA SER A 479 -13.78 -21.20 -11.29
C SER A 479 -12.76 -21.81 -12.24
N ALA A 480 -12.93 -21.60 -13.55
CA ALA A 480 -12.13 -22.29 -14.56
C ALA A 480 -10.66 -21.85 -14.54
N THR A 481 -10.39 -20.54 -14.44
CA THR A 481 -9.01 -20.01 -14.47
C THR A 481 -8.14 -20.51 -13.31
N PRO A 482 -8.58 -20.45 -12.03
CA PRO A 482 -7.82 -21.03 -10.92
C PRO A 482 -7.59 -22.53 -11.09
N MET A 483 -8.61 -23.26 -11.54
CA MET A 483 -8.50 -24.70 -11.80
C MET A 483 -7.44 -25.00 -12.87
N TRP A 484 -7.42 -24.24 -13.97
CA TRP A 484 -6.42 -24.40 -15.02
C TRP A 484 -5.02 -24.04 -14.55
N ALA A 485 -4.87 -22.98 -13.75
CA ALA A 485 -3.59 -22.61 -13.13
C ALA A 485 -3.05 -23.78 -12.30
N LEU A 486 -3.87 -24.35 -11.41
CA LEU A 486 -3.50 -25.50 -10.57
C LEU A 486 -3.13 -26.74 -11.41
N ILE A 487 -3.96 -27.12 -12.38
CA ILE A 487 -3.72 -28.30 -13.22
C ILE A 487 -2.47 -28.14 -14.08
N SER A 488 -2.14 -26.91 -14.49
CA SER A 488 -0.95 -26.66 -15.32
C SER A 488 0.36 -27.09 -14.64
N HIS A 489 0.42 -27.00 -13.30
CA HIS A 489 1.56 -27.43 -12.49
C HIS A 489 1.65 -28.94 -12.26
N LEU A 490 0.59 -29.69 -12.61
CA LEU A 490 0.53 -31.15 -12.50
C LEU A 490 0.99 -31.86 -13.78
N LYS A 491 1.18 -31.11 -14.87
CA LYS A 491 1.73 -31.68 -16.10
C LYS A 491 3.24 -31.83 -15.92
N SER A 492 3.76 -33.03 -16.12
CA SER A 492 5.21 -33.23 -16.22
C SER A 492 5.77 -32.35 -17.35
N PRO A 493 6.95 -31.75 -17.16
CA PRO A 493 7.57 -30.88 -18.18
C PRO A 493 7.78 -31.56 -19.52
#